data_AF-A0A353NM08-F1
#
_entry.id   AF-A0A353NM08-F1
#
_cell.length_a   1.000
_cell.length_b   1.000
_cell.length_c   1.000
_cell.angle_alpha   90.00
_cell.angle_beta   90.00
_cell.angle_gamma   90.00
#
_symmetry.space_group_name_H-M   'P 1'
#
loop_
_entity.id
_entity.type
_entity.pdbx_description
1 polymer ?
#
loop_
_entity_poly.entity_id
_entity_poly.type
_entity_poly.pdbx_seq_one_letter_code
_entity_poly.pdbx_strand_id
1 'polypeptide(L)'
;ARAFRVWRLLVTRPFLYRTMTRLGRIVQRPFIGKEGLIHKMAGIAAGWTAGRDLPPVARRTFHQLWKEKYAGNRPTAPTIETPEEK
;
A
#
# COMPACT_ATOMS: atom_id res chain seq x y z
N ALA A 1 -13.55 15.18 17.59
CA ALA A 1 -12.95 14.70 16.32
C ALA A 1 -11.52 15.23 16.05
N ARG A 2 -10.58 15.15 17.01
CA ARG A 2 -9.18 15.59 16.80
C ARG A 2 -8.38 14.60 15.92
N ALA A 3 -8.66 13.30 16.05
CA ALA A 3 -8.04 12.24 15.25
C ALA A 3 -8.24 12.44 13.73
N PHE A 4 -9.45 12.79 13.28
CA PHE A 4 -9.72 13.04 11.86
C PHE A 4 -9.04 14.30 11.32
N ARG A 5 -8.82 15.32 12.15
CA ARG A 5 -8.04 16.52 11.76
C ARG A 5 -6.57 16.18 11.55
N VAL A 6 -5.99 15.38 12.44
CA VAL A 6 -4.62 14.86 12.28
C VAL A 6 -4.52 13.98 11.04
N TRP A 7 -5.48 13.06 10.84
CA TRP A 7 -5.55 12.22 9.65
C TRP A 7 -5.61 13.05 8.36
N ARG A 8 -6.46 14.08 8.31
CA ARG A 8 -6.54 15.01 7.17
C ARG A 8 -5.18 15.64 6.85
N LEU A 9 -4.46 16.14 7.86
CA LEU A 9 -3.13 16.76 7.64
C LEU A 9 -2.11 15.74 7.10
N LEU A 10 -2.18 14.50 7.56
CA LEU A 10 -1.30 13.42 7.12
C LEU A 10 -1.57 12.99 5.68
N VAL A 11 -2.83 12.83 5.28
CA VAL A 11 -3.20 12.37 3.93
C VAL A 11 -3.17 13.48 2.87
N THR A 12 -3.40 14.73 3.24
CA THR A 12 -3.38 15.86 2.28
C THR A 12 -1.97 16.28 1.89
N ARG A 13 -0.95 15.92 2.67
CA ARG A 13 0.46 16.27 2.41
C ARG A 13 1.22 15.05 1.86
N PRO A 14 1.63 15.05 0.57
CA PRO A 14 2.24 13.88 -0.06
C PRO A 14 3.52 13.39 0.62
N PHE A 15 4.34 14.32 1.12
CA PHE A 15 5.58 13.99 1.82
C PHE A 15 5.33 13.26 3.14
N LEU A 16 4.39 13.77 3.95
CA LEU A 16 4.00 13.15 5.22
C LEU A 16 3.41 11.76 4.99
N TYR A 17 2.51 11.63 4.01
CA TYR A 17 1.93 10.35 3.65
C TYR A 17 3.00 9.32 3.28
N ARG A 18 3.94 9.69 2.40
CA ARG A 18 5.06 8.81 2.00
C ARG A 18 5.94 8.39 3.17
N THR A 19 6.25 9.30 4.09
CA THR A 19 7.03 9.03 5.29
C THR A 19 6.28 8.09 6.22
N MET A 20 4.97 8.30 6.40
CA MET A 20 4.11 7.43 7.20
C MET A 20 4.05 6.01 6.63
N THR A 21 3.97 5.85 5.31
CA THR A 21 4.03 4.53 4.67
C THR A 21 5.40 3.84 4.83
N ARG A 22 6.50 4.61 4.92
CA ARG A 22 7.82 4.06 5.25
C ARG A 22 7.89 3.61 6.71
N LEU A 23 7.36 4.41 7.63
CA LEU A 23 7.30 4.08 9.05
C LEU A 23 6.42 2.85 9.29
N GLY A 24 5.25 2.77 8.64
CA GLY A 24 4.38 1.59 8.72
C GLY A 24 5.09 0.30 8.30
N ARG A 25 5.96 0.36 7.29
CA ARG A 25 6.79 -0.79 6.86
C ARG A 25 7.82 -1.24 7.90
N ILE A 26 8.28 -0.33 8.76
CA ILE A 26 9.23 -0.65 9.84
C ILE A 26 8.45 -1.20 11.04
N VAL A 27 7.37 -0.53 11.41
CA VAL A 27 6.51 -0.89 12.56
C VAL A 27 5.83 -2.25 12.35
N GLN A 28 5.50 -2.63 11.11
CA GLN A 28 4.90 -3.94 10.85
C GLN A 28 5.89 -5.12 10.96
N ARG A 29 7.21 -4.91 10.86
CA ARG A 29 8.22 -5.99 10.85
C ARG A 29 8.10 -6.99 12.00
N PRO A 30 7.92 -6.57 13.27
CA PRO A 30 7.73 -7.51 14.38
C PRO A 30 6.44 -8.34 14.28
N PHE A 31 5.47 -7.94 13.46
CA PHE A 31 4.20 -8.66 13.27
C PHE A 31 4.21 -9.61 12.05
N ILE A 32 5.28 -9.61 11.26
CA ILE A 32 5.43 -10.52 10.12
C ILE A 32 5.94 -11.86 10.65
N GLY A 33 5.15 -12.91 10.46
CA GLY A 33 5.50 -14.28 10.81
C GLY A 33 6.58 -14.88 9.91
N LYS A 34 7.00 -16.12 10.19
CA LYS A 34 8.08 -16.81 9.47
C LYS A 34 7.77 -17.04 7.98
N GLU A 35 6.50 -17.11 7.61
CA GLU A 35 6.01 -17.28 6.23
C GLU A 35 5.91 -15.95 5.46
N GLY A 36 6.28 -14.83 6.10
CA GLY A 36 6.17 -13.51 5.50
C GLY A 36 4.75 -12.93 5.57
N LEU A 37 3.80 -13.61 6.21
CA LEU A 37 2.42 -13.15 6.39
C LEU A 37 2.17 -12.63 7.81
N ILE A 38 1.19 -11.74 7.95
CA ILE A 38 0.75 -11.23 9.25
C ILE A 38 -0.44 -12.10 9.71
N HIS A 39 -0.16 -13.10 10.57
CA HIS A 39 -1.18 -14.02 11.09
C HIS A 39 -1.97 -13.43 12.27
N LYS A 40 -1.36 -12.52 13.05
CA LYS A 40 -2.01 -11.85 14.18
C LYS A 40 -1.49 -10.44 14.35
N MET A 41 -2.40 -9.46 14.29
CA MET A 41 -2.14 -8.10 14.74
C MET A 41 -2.56 -7.92 16.21
N ALA A 42 -1.95 -6.96 16.90
CA ALA A 42 -2.29 -6.62 18.28
C ALA A 42 -3.41 -5.55 18.35
N GLY A 43 -4.17 -5.55 19.45
CA GLY A 43 -5.16 -4.52 19.76
C GLY A 43 -6.37 -4.52 18.83
N ILE A 44 -6.88 -3.34 18.47
CA ILE A 44 -8.08 -3.18 17.62
C ILE A 44 -7.95 -3.80 16.22
N ALA A 45 -6.72 -4.02 15.76
CA ALA A 45 -6.43 -4.66 14.47
C ALA A 45 -6.48 -6.20 14.54
N ALA A 46 -6.49 -6.79 15.75
CA ALA A 46 -6.54 -8.24 15.93
C ALA A 46 -7.78 -8.87 15.28
N GLY A 47 -8.93 -8.18 15.34
CA GLY A 47 -10.17 -8.63 14.71
C GLY A 47 -10.08 -8.67 13.18
N TRP A 48 -9.24 -7.84 12.57
CA TRP A 48 -9.07 -7.79 11.10
C TRP A 48 -8.23 -8.94 10.58
N THR A 49 -7.32 -9.48 11.40
CA THR A 49 -6.50 -10.67 11.08
C THR A 49 -6.98 -11.94 11.78
N ALA A 50 -8.12 -11.92 12.47
CA ALA A 50 -8.60 -13.06 13.26
C ALA A 50 -9.03 -14.26 12.40
N GLY A 51 -9.43 -14.02 11.14
CA GLY A 51 -9.83 -15.07 10.20
C GLY A 51 -9.15 -15.00 8.84
N ARG A 52 -8.15 -14.12 8.67
CA ARG A 52 -7.43 -13.95 7.40
C ARG A 52 -5.98 -13.56 7.64
N ASP A 53 -5.11 -14.21 6.87
CA ASP A 53 -3.73 -13.78 6.69
C ASP A 53 -3.67 -12.56 5.78
N LEU A 54 -2.87 -11.58 6.17
CA LEU A 54 -2.61 -10.42 5.34
C LEU A 54 -1.18 -10.43 4.82
N PRO A 55 -0.99 -10.16 3.51
CA PRO A 55 0.34 -9.92 2.99
C PRO A 55 0.92 -8.65 3.63
N PRO A 56 2.24 -8.62 3.85
CA PRO A 56 2.89 -7.47 4.45
C PRO A 56 2.84 -6.29 3.47
N VAL A 57 2.91 -5.06 3.98
CA VAL A 57 2.99 -3.88 3.10
C VAL A 57 4.19 -4.03 2.15
N ALA A 58 3.92 -3.91 0.86
CA ALA A 58 4.90 -4.11 -0.21
C ALA A 58 6.16 -3.24 0.00
N ARG A 59 7.33 -3.83 -0.23
CA ARG A 59 8.63 -3.15 -0.08
C ARG A 59 8.76 -1.90 -0.95
N ARG A 60 8.20 -1.93 -2.16
CA ARG A 60 8.23 -0.84 -3.14
C ARG A 60 6.79 -0.44 -3.48
N THR A 61 6.56 0.86 -3.59
CA THR A 61 5.26 1.37 -4.05
C THR A 61 5.08 1.05 -5.54
N PHE A 62 3.84 0.96 -6.01
CA PHE A 62 3.54 0.80 -7.43
C PHE A 62 4.28 1.83 -8.29
N HIS A 63 4.28 3.10 -7.90
CA HIS A 63 5.04 4.14 -8.60
C HIS A 63 6.53 3.86 -8.74
N GLN A 64 7.15 3.29 -7.70
CA GLN A 64 8.57 2.92 -7.75
C GLN A 64 8.79 1.73 -8.69
N LEU A 65 7.94 0.70 -8.58
CA LEU A 65 7.99 -0.46 -9.48
C LEU A 65 7.76 -0.04 -10.93
N TRP A 66 6.83 0.88 -11.16
CA TRP A 66 6.51 1.41 -12.48
C TRP A 66 7.67 2.21 -13.06
N LYS A 67 8.25 3.11 -12.27
CA LYS A 67 9.45 3.86 -12.69
C LYS A 67 10.61 2.92 -12.98
N GLU A 68 10.85 1.93 -12.13
CA GLU A 68 11.91 0.95 -12.33
C GLU A 68 11.70 0.13 -13.60
N LYS A 69 10.48 -0.34 -13.84
CA LYS A 69 10.15 -1.19 -15.00
C LYS A 69 10.07 -0.42 -16.31
N TYR A 70 9.68 0.85 -16.29
CA TYR A 70 9.30 1.61 -17.49
C TYR A 70 9.99 2.98 -17.63
N ALA A 71 11.03 3.29 -16.84
CA ALA A 71 11.74 4.58 -16.94
C ALA A 71 12.34 4.84 -18.33
N GLY A 72 12.78 3.79 -19.04
CA GLY A 72 13.37 3.87 -20.37
C GLY A 72 12.52 3.29 -21.51
N ASN A 73 11.50 2.49 -21.19
CA ASN A 73 10.65 1.84 -22.18
C ASN A 73 9.19 1.96 -21.74
N ARG A 74 8.57 3.12 -21.99
CA ARG A 74 7.14 3.30 -21.70
C ARG A 74 6.35 2.46 -22.70
N PRO A 75 5.50 1.53 -22.26
CA PRO A 75 4.64 0.82 -23.19
C PRO A 75 3.71 1.85 -23.84
N THR A 76 3.69 1.90 -25.17
CA THR A 76 2.67 2.61 -25.91
C THR A 76 1.32 2.07 -25.43
N ALA A 77 0.40 2.96 -25.07
CA ALA A 77 -0.91 2.55 -24.60
C ALA A 77 -1.53 1.60 -25.64
N PRO A 78 -2.08 0.45 -25.24
CA PRO A 78 -2.83 -0.38 -26.18
C PRO A 78 -3.99 0.47 -26.70
N THR A 79 -4.16 0.52 -28.02
CA THR A 79 -5.39 1.05 -28.62
C THR A 79 -6.54 0.22 -28.09
N ILE A 80 -7.35 0.81 -27.19
CA ILE A 80 -8.60 0.19 -26.77
C ILE A 80 -9.55 0.40 -27.95
N GLU A 81 -9.61 -0.58 -28.85
CA GLU A 81 -10.67 -0.63 -29.85
C GLU A 81 -11.98 -0.78 -29.08
N THR A 82 -12.73 0.31 -28.95
CA THR A 82 -14.05 0.29 -28.35
C THR A 82 -14.92 -0.46 -29.35
N PRO A 83 -15.47 -1.65 -29.00
CA PRO A 83 -16.41 -2.31 -29.90
C PRO A 83 -17.58 -1.35 -30.07
N GLU A 84 -17.74 -0.79 -31.26
CA GLU A 84 -18.93 -0.01 -31.60
C GLU A 84 -20.13 -0.94 -31.40
N GLU A 85 -20.92 -0.67 -30.35
CA GLU A 85 -22.18 -1.36 -30.10
C GLU A 85 -23.06 -1.20 -31.35
N LYS A 86 -23.39 -2.33 -31.98
CA LYS A 86 -24.39 -2.45 -33.05
C LYS A 86 -25.74 -2.82 -32.49
#